data_AF-A0A2K5R0C9-F1
#
_entry.id   AF-A0A2K5R0C9-F1
#
_cell.length_a   1.000
_cell.length_b   1.000
_cell.length_c   1.000
_cell.angle_alpha   90.00
_cell.angle_beta   90.00
_cell.angle_gamma   90.00
#
_symmetry.space_group_name_H-M   'P 1'
#
loop_
_entity.id
_entity.type
_entity.pdbx_description
1 polymer ?
#
loop_
_entity_poly.entity_id
_entity_poly.type
_entity_poly.pdbx_seq_one_letter_code
_entity_poly.pdbx_strand_id
1 'polypeptide(L)'
;MEPSSLELPADTVQRIAAQLKCHPTDERVALYLDEEDKLRHFRECFYIPKMRDLPPIDLSLVNKDENAIYFLGNSLGLQPKMVKTYLEEELDKWAKIAAYGHEVGKRPWITGDETIVGLMKDIPSLKDPRYNWSSSC
;
A
#
# COMPACT_ATOMS: atom_id res chain seq x y z
N MET A 1 14.30 -23.42 -16.60
CA MET A 1 13.46 -22.57 -17.46
C MET A 1 14.03 -21.18 -17.32
N GLU A 2 14.66 -20.70 -18.39
CA GLU A 2 15.34 -19.40 -18.47
C GLU A 2 14.43 -18.24 -18.03
N PRO A 3 14.95 -17.18 -17.39
CA PRO A 3 14.17 -16.01 -17.09
C PRO A 3 13.76 -15.35 -18.41
N SER A 4 12.45 -15.31 -18.62
CA SER A 4 11.76 -14.56 -19.68
C SER A 4 12.48 -13.24 -19.96
N SER A 5 12.75 -12.98 -21.25
CA SER A 5 13.05 -11.65 -21.75
C SER A 5 12.10 -10.64 -21.12
N LEU A 6 12.63 -9.56 -20.54
CA LEU A 6 11.81 -8.45 -20.07
C LEU A 6 11.07 -7.85 -21.27
N GLU A 7 9.79 -8.18 -21.39
CA GLU A 7 8.86 -7.61 -22.37
C GLU A 7 8.57 -6.15 -21.97
N LEU A 8 8.51 -5.24 -22.93
CA LEU A 8 8.12 -3.85 -22.65
C LEU A 8 6.62 -3.81 -22.34
N PRO A 9 6.14 -2.91 -21.44
CA PRO A 9 4.72 -2.83 -21.09
C PRO A 9 3.79 -2.62 -22.29
N ALA A 10 4.21 -1.85 -23.28
CA ALA A 10 3.44 -1.63 -24.51
C ALA A 10 3.25 -2.93 -25.30
N ASP A 11 4.29 -3.75 -25.40
CA ASP A 11 4.24 -5.05 -26.09
C ASP A 11 3.35 -6.03 -25.32
N THR A 12 3.44 -6.04 -23.98
CA THR A 12 2.56 -6.83 -23.11
C THR A 12 1.07 -6.50 -23.35
N VAL A 13 0.72 -5.21 -23.39
CA VAL A 13 -0.66 -4.76 -23.64
C VAL A 13 -1.14 -5.18 -25.03
N GLN A 14 -0.30 -5.01 -26.06
CA GLN A 14 -0.65 -5.45 -27.43
C GLN A 14 -0.85 -6.96 -27.51
N ARG A 15 0.03 -7.75 -26.90
CA ARG A 15 -0.06 -9.21 -26.87
C ARG A 15 -1.32 -9.69 -26.16
N ILE A 16 -1.66 -9.12 -25.01
CA ILE A 16 -2.90 -9.46 -24.27
C ILE A 16 -4.14 -9.09 -25.10
N ALA A 17 -4.14 -7.92 -25.72
CA ALA A 17 -5.26 -7.50 -26.57
C ALA A 17 -5.50 -8.47 -27.73
N ALA A 18 -4.43 -8.94 -28.38
CA ALA A 18 -4.49 -9.97 -29.41
C ALA A 18 -5.04 -11.31 -28.89
N GLN A 19 -4.61 -11.75 -27.69
CA GLN A 19 -5.12 -12.96 -27.03
C GLN A 19 -6.63 -12.86 -26.74
N LEU A 20 -7.09 -11.70 -26.28
CA LEU A 20 -8.49 -11.43 -25.96
C LEU A 20 -9.34 -11.07 -27.19
N LYS A 21 -8.74 -11.02 -28.39
CA LYS A 21 -9.39 -10.61 -29.65
C LYS A 21 -10.10 -9.25 -29.51
N CYS A 22 -9.39 -8.27 -28.95
CA CYS A 22 -9.89 -6.91 -28.70
C CYS A 22 -8.86 -5.85 -29.12
N HIS A 23 -9.27 -4.58 -29.09
CA HIS A 23 -8.35 -3.47 -29.32
C HIS A 23 -7.49 -3.22 -28.05
N PRO A 24 -6.23 -2.78 -28.15
CA PRO A 24 -5.37 -2.52 -26.97
C PRO A 24 -5.91 -1.52 -25.95
N THR A 25 -6.82 -0.64 -26.37
CA THR A 25 -7.46 0.37 -25.52
C THR A 25 -8.84 -0.05 -25.00
N ASP A 26 -9.22 -1.31 -25.19
CA ASP A 26 -10.49 -1.87 -24.74
C ASP A 26 -10.44 -2.15 -23.23
N GLU A 27 -11.55 -1.88 -22.52
CA GLU A 27 -11.67 -2.12 -21.07
C GLU A 27 -11.32 -3.56 -20.68
N ARG A 28 -11.61 -4.53 -21.54
CA ARG A 28 -11.30 -5.95 -21.32
C ARG A 28 -9.81 -6.21 -21.03
N VAL A 29 -8.92 -5.39 -21.60
CA VAL A 29 -7.48 -5.51 -21.35
C VAL A 29 -7.15 -5.14 -19.90
N ALA A 30 -7.73 -4.06 -19.38
CA ALA A 30 -7.54 -3.64 -18.00
C ALA A 30 -8.12 -4.67 -17.01
N LEU A 31 -9.33 -5.16 -17.27
CA LEU A 31 -9.96 -6.19 -16.45
C LEU A 31 -9.13 -7.47 -16.38
N TYR A 32 -8.58 -7.92 -17.51
CA TYR A 32 -7.68 -9.08 -17.54
C TYR A 32 -6.39 -8.84 -16.75
N LEU A 33 -5.79 -7.65 -16.87
CA LEU A 33 -4.59 -7.29 -16.11
C LEU A 33 -4.87 -7.24 -14.60
N ASP A 34 -6.04 -6.74 -14.19
CA ASP A 34 -6.49 -6.79 -12.80
C ASP A 34 -6.74 -8.23 -12.32
N GLU A 35 -7.24 -9.12 -13.18
CA GLU A 35 -7.44 -10.54 -12.86
C GLU A 35 -6.13 -11.29 -12.63
N GLU A 36 -5.11 -11.00 -13.44
CA GLU A 36 -3.79 -11.62 -13.35
C GLU A 36 -2.86 -10.98 -12.32
N ASP A 37 -3.24 -9.84 -11.72
CA ASP A 37 -2.46 -9.18 -10.69
C ASP A 37 -2.49 -9.98 -9.36
N LYS A 38 -1.38 -10.66 -9.10
CA LYS A 38 -1.15 -11.41 -7.85
C LYS A 38 -1.22 -10.53 -6.61
N LEU A 39 -1.03 -9.22 -6.74
CA LEU A 39 -1.07 -8.24 -5.64
C LEU A 39 -2.45 -7.59 -5.46
N ARG A 40 -3.45 -7.90 -6.31
CA ARG A 40 -4.79 -7.27 -6.28
C ARG A 40 -5.42 -7.24 -4.90
N HIS A 41 -5.26 -8.32 -4.13
CA HIS A 41 -5.84 -8.47 -2.80
C HIS A 41 -5.34 -7.42 -1.79
N PHE A 42 -4.14 -6.86 -1.98
CA PHE A 42 -3.63 -5.79 -1.12
C PHE A 42 -4.46 -4.51 -1.21
N ARG A 43 -5.22 -4.30 -2.29
CA ARG A 43 -6.16 -3.18 -2.41
C ARG A 43 -7.16 -3.15 -1.25
N GLU A 44 -7.54 -4.31 -0.74
CA GLU A 44 -8.49 -4.44 0.38
C GLU A 44 -7.87 -4.07 1.73
N CYS A 45 -6.55 -3.95 1.83
CA CYS A 45 -5.84 -3.56 3.06
C CYS A 45 -5.90 -2.05 3.34
N PHE A 46 -6.45 -1.24 2.43
CA PHE A 46 -6.47 0.23 2.54
C PHE A 46 -7.88 0.80 2.59
N TYR A 47 -8.02 1.96 3.23
CA TYR A 47 -9.21 2.79 3.09
C TYR A 47 -9.10 3.66 1.83
N ILE A 48 -9.88 3.34 0.80
CA ILE A 48 -9.98 4.12 -0.43
C ILE A 48 -11.17 5.08 -0.29
N PRO A 49 -10.98 6.40 -0.47
CA PRO A 49 -12.09 7.37 -0.41
C PRO A 49 -13.20 7.05 -1.41
N LYS A 50 -14.44 7.37 -1.05
CA LYS A 50 -15.58 7.33 -1.98
C LYS A 50 -15.71 8.66 -2.69
N MET A 51 -16.19 8.63 -3.93
CA MET A 51 -16.41 9.85 -4.72
C MET A 51 -17.23 10.89 -3.95
N ARG A 52 -18.33 10.47 -3.30
CA ARG A 52 -19.20 11.36 -2.51
C ARG A 52 -18.53 12.12 -1.36
N ASP A 53 -17.41 11.64 -0.85
CA ASP A 53 -16.73 12.21 0.32
C ASP A 53 -15.61 13.19 -0.09
N LEU A 54 -15.34 13.35 -1.40
CA LEU A 54 -14.29 14.22 -1.91
C LEU A 54 -14.75 15.70 -1.99
N PRO A 55 -14.02 16.66 -1.39
CA PRO A 55 -14.46 18.05 -1.33
C PRO A 55 -14.68 18.79 -2.66
N PRO A 56 -13.87 18.61 -3.73
CA PRO A 56 -14.02 19.40 -4.96
C PRO A 56 -14.88 18.72 -6.05
N ILE A 57 -15.68 17.70 -5.71
CA ILE A 57 -16.37 16.88 -6.73
C ILE A 57 -17.76 17.40 -7.08
N ASP A 58 -18.09 17.38 -8.37
CA ASP A 58 -19.46 17.54 -8.84
C ASP A 58 -20.15 16.16 -8.88
N LEU A 59 -21.08 15.93 -7.94
CA LEU A 59 -21.80 14.67 -7.83
C LEU A 59 -22.71 14.37 -9.02
N SER A 60 -23.03 15.35 -9.86
CA SER A 60 -23.81 15.13 -11.08
C SER A 60 -23.02 14.44 -12.20
N LEU A 61 -21.69 14.49 -12.12
CA LEU A 61 -20.77 13.95 -13.13
C LEU A 61 -20.19 12.58 -12.76
N VAL A 62 -20.48 12.07 -11.56
CA VAL A 62 -19.86 10.86 -11.02
C VAL A 62 -20.87 9.93 -10.37
N ASN A 63 -20.52 8.65 -10.30
CA ASN A 63 -21.23 7.71 -9.44
C ASN A 63 -20.75 7.87 -7.99
N LYS A 64 -21.66 8.32 -7.12
CA LYS A 64 -21.37 8.72 -5.73
C LYS A 64 -20.75 7.63 -4.86
N ASP A 65 -21.10 6.35 -5.09
CA ASP A 65 -20.70 5.22 -4.24
C ASP A 65 -19.46 4.49 -4.76
N GLU A 66 -18.95 4.91 -5.92
CA GLU A 66 -17.69 4.42 -6.47
C GLU A 66 -16.48 4.91 -5.67
N ASN A 67 -15.40 4.14 -5.73
CA ASN A 67 -14.12 4.53 -5.16
C ASN A 67 -13.51 5.66 -6.00
N ALA A 68 -12.79 6.55 -5.32
CA ALA A 68 -11.98 7.56 -5.97
C ALA A 68 -10.83 6.93 -6.78
N ILE A 69 -10.50 7.54 -7.92
CA ILE A 69 -9.25 7.27 -8.63
C ILE A 69 -8.15 8.08 -7.94
N TYR A 70 -7.51 7.48 -6.93
CA TYR A 70 -6.54 8.16 -6.07
C TYR A 70 -5.10 8.02 -6.59
N PHE A 71 -4.65 8.97 -7.39
CA PHE A 71 -3.27 9.02 -7.93
C PHE A 71 -2.32 9.95 -7.15
N LEU A 72 -2.67 10.33 -5.92
CA LEU A 72 -1.83 11.19 -5.05
C LEU A 72 -1.06 10.40 -3.96
N GLY A 73 -0.93 9.08 -4.13
CA GLY A 73 -0.26 8.19 -3.17
C GLY A 73 1.23 8.48 -2.97
N ASN A 74 1.87 9.17 -3.92
CA ASN A 74 3.26 9.62 -3.83
C ASN A 74 3.47 10.79 -2.86
N SER A 75 2.42 11.55 -2.54
CA SER A 75 2.48 12.63 -1.56
C SER A 75 1.92 12.20 -0.22
N LEU A 76 0.71 11.62 -0.23
CA LEU A 76 0.08 11.06 0.96
C LEU A 76 -0.49 9.68 0.64
N GLY A 77 0.15 8.64 1.19
CA GLY A 77 -0.32 7.27 1.05
C GLY A 77 -1.68 7.06 1.70
N LEU A 78 -2.49 6.16 1.13
CA LEU A 78 -3.76 5.76 1.73
C LEU A 78 -3.53 5.08 3.08
N GLN A 79 -4.47 5.26 4.00
CA GLN A 79 -4.38 4.67 5.33
C GLN A 79 -4.55 3.14 5.27
N PRO A 80 -3.59 2.35 5.78
CA PRO A 80 -3.79 0.92 6.01
C PRO A 80 -4.88 0.69 7.07
N LYS A 81 -5.76 -0.30 6.86
CA LYS A 81 -6.88 -0.59 7.78
C LYS A 81 -6.43 -0.95 9.20
N MET A 82 -5.22 -1.50 9.35
CA MET A 82 -4.64 -1.92 10.62
C MET A 82 -4.09 -0.77 11.48
N VAL A 83 -3.99 0.46 10.96
CA VAL A 83 -3.47 1.60 11.74
C VAL A 83 -4.24 1.78 13.05
N LYS A 84 -5.58 1.73 13.01
CA LYS A 84 -6.41 1.88 14.19
C LYS A 84 -6.13 0.79 15.23
N THR A 85 -6.06 -0.47 14.79
CA THR A 85 -5.78 -1.61 15.66
C THR A 85 -4.44 -1.47 16.37
N TYR A 86 -3.38 -1.05 15.66
CA TYR A 86 -2.05 -0.90 16.28
C TYR A 86 -2.01 0.27 17.27
N LEU A 87 -2.76 1.34 17.03
CA LEU A 87 -2.91 2.42 18.01
C LEU A 87 -3.66 1.94 19.25
N GLU A 88 -4.77 1.22 19.07
CA GLU A 88 -5.57 0.67 20.18
C GLU A 88 -4.74 -0.28 21.06
N GLU A 89 -3.86 -1.10 20.49
CA GLU A 89 -2.95 -1.96 21.26
C GLU A 89 -2.08 -1.16 22.25
N GLU A 90 -1.50 -0.03 21.83
CA GLU A 90 -0.63 0.78 22.68
C GLU A 90 -1.43 1.67 23.65
N LEU A 91 -2.58 2.19 23.24
CA LEU A 91 -3.50 2.93 24.11
C LEU A 91 -4.05 2.04 25.24
N ASP A 92 -4.42 0.79 24.93
CA ASP A 92 -4.86 -0.18 25.91
C ASP A 92 -3.75 -0.54 26.89
N LYS A 93 -2.53 -0.70 26.39
CA LYS A 93 -1.36 -0.95 27.25
C LYS A 93 -1.13 0.21 28.20
N TRP A 94 -1.20 1.44 27.69
CA TRP A 94 -1.08 2.63 28.52
C TRP A 94 -2.16 2.70 29.60
N ALA A 95 -3.42 2.46 29.24
CA ALA A 95 -4.52 2.47 30.19
C ALA A 95 -4.40 1.37 31.26
N LYS A 96 -3.89 0.19 30.92
CA LYS A 96 -3.81 -0.96 31.83
C LYS A 96 -2.62 -0.91 32.80
N ILE A 97 -1.45 -0.53 32.30
CA ILE A 97 -0.19 -0.69 33.06
C ILE A 97 0.68 0.57 33.11
N ALA A 98 0.22 1.68 32.53
CA ALA A 98 0.89 2.98 32.58
C ALA A 98 2.40 2.86 32.29
N ALA A 99 3.26 3.32 33.21
CA ALA A 99 4.71 3.37 33.05
C ALA A 99 5.36 2.00 32.77
N TYR A 100 4.77 0.89 33.22
CA TYR A 100 5.32 -0.43 32.94
C TYR A 100 5.33 -0.76 31.43
N GLY A 101 4.51 -0.07 30.63
CA GLY A 101 4.53 -0.20 29.16
C GLY A 101 5.85 0.22 28.50
N HIS A 102 6.75 0.89 29.22
CA HIS A 102 8.10 1.19 28.76
C HIS A 102 8.92 -0.08 28.47
N GLU A 103 8.76 -1.11 29.30
CA GLU A 103 9.63 -2.30 29.28
C GLU A 103 8.91 -3.55 28.73
N VAL A 104 7.56 -3.55 28.68
CA VAL A 104 6.78 -4.75 28.34
C VAL A 104 5.82 -4.56 27.16
N GLY A 105 5.34 -5.69 26.62
CA GLY A 105 4.36 -5.76 25.54
C GLY A 105 4.98 -6.07 24.18
N LYS A 106 4.16 -6.05 23.13
CA LYS A 106 4.62 -6.31 21.74
C LYS A 106 5.62 -5.26 21.24
N ARG A 107 5.44 -4.01 21.68
CA ARG A 107 6.31 -2.87 21.35
C ARG A 107 6.67 -2.13 22.65
N PRO A 108 7.67 -2.58 23.42
CA PRO A 108 8.15 -1.83 24.58
C PRO A 108 8.49 -0.40 24.17
N TRP A 109 8.02 0.62 24.90
CA TRP A 109 8.16 2.00 24.42
C TRP A 109 9.60 2.49 24.39
N ILE A 110 10.51 1.90 25.17
CA ILE A 110 11.94 2.25 25.14
C ILE A 110 12.59 1.86 23.79
N THR A 111 12.22 0.71 23.24
CA THR A 111 12.82 0.14 22.02
C THR A 111 11.82 0.04 20.87
N GLY A 112 10.77 0.86 20.90
CA GLY A 112 9.65 0.75 19.97
C GLY A 112 10.07 0.92 18.51
N ASP A 113 11.04 1.77 18.24
CA ASP A 113 11.67 1.96 16.93
C ASP A 113 12.45 0.72 16.47
N GLU A 114 13.25 0.13 17.35
CA GLU A 114 14.02 -1.09 17.05
C GLU A 114 13.13 -2.28 16.74
N THR A 115 11.94 -2.37 17.36
CA THR A 115 11.02 -3.51 17.15
C THR A 115 10.49 -3.61 15.71
N ILE A 116 10.48 -2.50 14.95
CA ILE A 116 9.94 -2.46 13.59
C ILE A 116 11.02 -2.28 12.52
N VAL A 117 12.25 -1.90 12.88
CA VAL A 117 13.34 -1.62 11.93
C VAL A 117 13.65 -2.83 11.04
N GLY A 118 13.46 -4.05 11.55
CA GLY A 118 13.64 -5.29 10.79
C GLY A 118 12.75 -5.40 9.55
N LEU A 119 11.56 -4.79 9.59
CA LEU A 119 10.60 -4.79 8.47
C LEU A 119 11.05 -3.90 7.31
N MET A 120 11.99 -2.98 7.56
CA MET A 120 12.49 -2.04 6.56
C MET A 120 13.65 -2.61 5.73
N LYS A 121 14.22 -3.76 6.15
CA LYS A 121 15.45 -4.34 5.58
C LYS A 121 15.38 -4.61 4.08
N ASP A 122 14.22 -5.03 3.59
CA ASP A 122 14.06 -5.42 2.19
C ASP A 122 13.44 -4.32 1.31
N ILE A 123 13.20 -3.14 1.89
CA ILE A 123 12.74 -1.98 1.14
C ILE A 123 13.96 -1.35 0.43
N PRO A 124 14.04 -1.39 -0.92
CA PRO A 124 15.28 -1.11 -1.66
C PRO A 124 15.86 0.30 -1.45
N SER A 125 15.03 1.29 -1.13
CA SER A 125 15.44 2.67 -0.92
C SER A 125 16.25 2.90 0.37
N LEU A 126 16.32 1.93 1.27
CA LEU A 126 17.00 2.05 2.57
C LEU A 126 18.36 1.32 2.64
N LYS A 127 18.80 0.75 1.52
CA LYS A 127 20.12 0.11 1.39
C LYS A 127 21.21 1.05 0.86
N ASP A 128 20.95 2.35 0.70
CA ASP A 128 21.99 3.31 0.30
C ASP A 128 23.02 3.46 1.44
N PRO A 129 24.30 3.07 1.24
CA PRO A 129 25.33 3.16 2.27
C PRO A 129 25.65 4.60 2.71
N ARG A 130 25.09 5.62 2.05
CA ARG A 130 25.18 7.04 2.48
C ARG A 130 24.24 7.38 3.64
N TYR A 131 23.22 6.58 3.90
CA TYR A 131 22.28 6.75 5.02
C TYR A 131 22.44 5.61 6.02
N ASN A 132 23.64 5.51 6.60
CA ASN A 132 23.91 4.55 7.66
C ASN A 132 23.39 5.09 9.01
N TRP A 133 22.17 4.69 9.40
CA TRP A 133 21.61 4.99 10.74
C TRP A 133 22.24 4.15 11.87
N SER A 134 23.18 3.24 11.57
CA SER A 134 23.76 2.32 12.57
C SER A 134 24.87 2.92 13.45
N SER A 135 24.91 4.24 13.65
CA SER A 135 25.96 4.86 14.47
C SER A 135 25.49 6.15 15.14
N SER A 136 24.45 6.10 15.97
CA SER A 136 24.18 7.10 17.02
C SER A 136 23.18 6.56 18.03
N CYS A 137 23.62 5.63 18.87
CA CYS A 137 23.23 5.45 20.26
C CYS A 137 24.44 4.89 21.01
#